data_AF-A0A1A8I393-F1
#
_entry.id   AF-A0A1A8I393-F1
#
_cell.length_a   1.000
_cell.length_b   1.000
_cell.length_c   1.000
_cell.angle_alpha   90.00
_cell.angle_beta   90.00
_cell.angle_gamma   90.00
#
_symmetry.space_group_name_H-M   'P 1'
#
loop_
_entity.id
_entity.type
_entity.pdbx_description
1 polymer ?
#
loop_
_entity_poly.entity_id
_entity_poly.type
_entity_poly.pdbx_seq_one_letter_code
_entity_poly.pdbx_strand_id
1 'polypeptide(L)'
;MSGDTDWVEVYMVKKEDDGEEVQTSSPLWSEERCEELWDRVEEVRHKLTRILNPAKLTPYLRQCKVIDEQDEDEVLNSTQYPLRISKAGRLLDILHAQGQRGLQAFMESLEFYHPEQYTQLTGKQPTQRCSLILDEEGPEGLTQFLLLEVRKLREQLRNSHLCERRLSQRCRMAEEERSRAERKAQELRHDKLLLERLRQDCESSSRELGKLKDRLLEQAVKYSSALEEQGRASIREKELLRQVEELKTRLTEADKKQSDTTKIYKSNSLRSKAVNGSSPAVMENLLQRAEVQKAESPKTPTNSSDPSTGVIALMDILQQDRREAAEQRQELCDIIAKLQGELQSAEEHRDKLESQCEQLQLKVSTLQLDWDTEQKSSFTDS
;
A
#
# COMPACT_ATOMS: atom_id res chain seq x y z
N MET A 1 6.43 -16.11 64.46
CA MET A 1 6.94 -17.03 63.43
C MET A 1 7.60 -16.15 62.38
N SER A 2 8.75 -15.50 62.64
CA SER A 2 10.03 -15.94 63.26
C SER A 2 10.99 -16.47 62.20
N GLY A 3 12.27 -16.06 62.26
CA GLY A 3 13.29 -16.39 61.27
C GLY A 3 13.59 -15.24 60.29
N ASP A 4 14.75 -14.58 60.30
CA ASP A 4 15.66 -14.27 61.42
C ASP A 4 16.46 -12.99 61.08
N THR A 5 16.92 -12.27 62.10
CA THR A 5 17.89 -11.16 61.95
C THR A 5 19.19 -11.55 62.64
N ASP A 6 20.23 -11.84 61.86
CA ASP A 6 21.55 -12.14 62.39
C ASP A 6 22.65 -11.43 61.57
N TRP A 7 23.16 -10.34 62.14
CA TRP A 7 24.28 -9.52 61.64
C TRP A 7 24.92 -8.79 62.82
N VAL A 8 25.54 -9.54 63.74
CA VAL A 8 26.30 -8.98 64.87
C VAL A 8 27.66 -9.68 64.96
N GLU A 9 28.71 -8.87 65.07
CA GLU A 9 30.07 -9.19 65.53
C GLU A 9 30.72 -10.55 65.16
N VAL A 10 31.72 -10.50 64.28
CA VAL A 10 32.98 -11.20 64.60
C VAL A 10 34.22 -10.40 64.17
N TYR A 11 35.28 -10.51 64.97
CA TYR A 11 36.68 -10.11 64.72
C TYR A 11 37.05 -8.63 64.70
N MET A 12 37.13 -8.05 65.90
CA MET A 12 38.34 -7.30 66.28
C MET A 12 39.59 -8.15 66.00
N VAL A 13 40.63 -7.55 65.40
CA VAL A 13 41.99 -8.12 65.35
C VAL A 13 42.97 -7.10 65.94
N LYS A 14 43.91 -7.61 66.73
CA LYS A 14 44.92 -6.87 67.51
C LYS A 14 45.74 -5.88 66.67
N LYS A 15 46.18 -4.80 67.33
CA LYS A 15 47.53 -4.28 67.11
C LYS A 15 48.53 -5.20 67.83
N GLU A 16 49.44 -5.80 67.09
CA GLU A 16 50.76 -6.21 67.58
C GLU A 16 51.81 -5.53 66.69
N ASP A 17 52.94 -5.17 67.28
CA ASP A 17 53.96 -4.30 66.71
C ASP A 17 55.24 -5.11 66.51
N ASP A 18 55.47 -5.54 65.27
CA ASP A 18 56.69 -6.23 64.84
C ASP A 18 57.12 -5.64 63.49
N GLY A 19 58.39 -5.23 63.41
CA GLY A 19 58.93 -4.54 62.24
C GLY A 19 59.50 -5.51 61.20
N GLU A 20 58.76 -5.77 60.13
CA GLU A 20 59.30 -6.29 58.88
C GLU A 20 59.35 -5.22 57.78
N GLU A 21 60.12 -5.50 56.73
CA GLU A 21 60.65 -4.49 55.82
C GLU A 21 59.57 -3.73 55.04
N VAL A 22 59.76 -2.42 54.88
CA VAL A 22 59.04 -1.63 53.88
C VAL A 22 59.48 -2.11 52.50
N GLN A 23 58.72 -3.06 51.94
CA GLN A 23 58.81 -3.41 50.53
C GLN A 23 58.32 -2.21 49.72
N THR A 24 59.27 -1.32 49.41
CA THR A 24 59.07 -0.15 48.55
C THR A 24 58.33 -0.58 47.29
N SER A 25 57.09 -0.11 47.13
CA SER A 25 56.27 -0.47 45.99
C SER A 25 56.93 -0.04 44.70
N SER A 26 57.38 -1.01 43.89
CA SER A 26 57.88 -0.76 42.54
C SER A 26 56.89 0.12 41.78
N PRO A 27 57.34 1.13 41.02
CA PRO A 27 56.44 2.00 40.26
C PRO A 27 55.43 1.16 39.47
N LEU A 28 54.14 1.29 39.80
CA LEU A 28 53.09 0.47 39.19
C LEU A 28 53.06 0.66 37.65
N TRP A 29 53.49 1.86 37.25
CA TRP A 29 53.68 2.37 35.91
C TRP A 29 55.15 2.80 35.76
N SER A 30 56.05 1.87 35.41
CA SER A 30 57.38 2.22 34.88
C SER A 30 57.27 2.55 33.39
N GLU A 31 58.13 3.43 32.89
CA GLU A 31 58.07 3.95 31.51
C GLU A 31 58.12 2.82 30.45
N GLU A 32 59.09 1.91 30.58
CA GLU A 32 59.22 0.66 29.78
C GLU A 32 57.92 -0.16 29.74
N ARG A 33 57.21 -0.25 30.88
CA ARG A 33 55.96 -1.01 31.01
C ARG A 33 54.78 -0.28 30.38
N CYS A 34 54.83 1.04 30.29
CA CYS A 34 53.84 1.85 29.61
C CYS A 34 53.99 1.71 28.09
N GLU A 35 55.22 1.68 27.58
CA GLU A 35 55.52 1.38 26.17
C GLU A 35 55.06 -0.04 25.80
N GLU A 36 55.42 -1.07 26.58
CA GLU A 36 54.94 -2.46 26.41
C GLU A 36 53.41 -2.59 26.34
N LEU A 37 52.67 -1.71 27.04
CA LEU A 37 51.20 -1.73 27.06
C LEU A 37 50.60 -0.96 25.89
N TRP A 38 51.23 0.13 25.45
CA TRP A 38 50.84 0.83 24.22
C TRP A 38 51.07 -0.05 22.99
N ASP A 39 52.18 -0.77 22.89
CA ASP A 39 52.45 -1.73 21.80
C ASP A 39 51.32 -2.77 21.68
N ARG A 40 50.91 -3.38 22.81
CA ARG A 40 49.79 -4.34 22.85
C ARG A 40 48.46 -3.71 22.46
N VAL A 41 48.21 -2.47 22.87
CA VAL A 41 47.01 -1.70 22.46
C VAL A 41 47.02 -1.45 20.95
N GLU A 42 48.19 -1.19 20.37
CA GLU A 42 48.36 -0.96 18.93
C GLU A 42 48.17 -2.25 18.11
N GLU A 43 48.73 -3.38 18.55
CA GLU A 43 48.50 -4.71 17.96
C GLU A 43 46.99 -5.04 17.81
N VAL A 44 46.19 -4.71 18.84
CA VAL A 44 44.73 -4.92 18.82
C VAL A 44 43.91 -3.68 18.49
N ARG A 45 44.51 -2.57 18.04
CA ARG A 45 43.81 -1.30 17.74
C ARG A 45 42.66 -1.47 16.76
N HIS A 46 42.81 -2.36 15.79
CA HIS A 46 41.79 -2.72 14.81
C HIS A 46 40.55 -3.44 15.40
N LYS A 47 40.67 -4.03 16.60
CA LYS A 47 39.56 -4.58 17.39
C LYS A 47 38.99 -3.53 18.33
N LEU A 48 39.86 -2.86 19.09
CA LEU A 48 39.49 -1.84 20.06
C LEU A 48 38.67 -0.73 19.41
N THR A 49 39.14 -0.12 18.31
CA THR A 49 38.43 0.97 17.62
C THR A 49 37.05 0.59 17.07
N ARG A 50 36.74 -0.71 16.92
CA ARG A 50 35.40 -1.21 16.54
C ARG A 50 34.45 -1.37 17.72
N ILE A 51 34.97 -1.61 18.91
CA ILE A 51 34.22 -1.90 20.14
C ILE A 51 34.02 -0.63 20.97
N LEU A 52 35.05 0.22 21.05
CA LEU A 52 35.05 1.47 21.82
C LEU A 52 34.00 2.46 21.30
N ASN A 53 33.42 3.22 22.22
CA ASN A 53 32.55 4.33 21.91
C ASN A 53 33.10 5.61 22.53
N PRO A 54 33.75 6.50 21.74
CA PRO A 54 34.36 7.73 22.26
C PRO A 54 33.42 8.56 23.14
N ALA A 55 32.15 8.71 22.76
CA ALA A 55 31.13 9.46 23.53
C ALA A 55 30.74 8.85 24.89
N LYS A 56 31.32 7.70 25.27
CA LYS A 56 31.29 7.17 26.64
C LYS A 56 32.60 7.43 27.40
N LEU A 57 33.73 7.44 26.70
CA LEU A 57 35.07 7.54 27.30
C LEU A 57 35.48 8.99 27.53
N THR A 58 35.17 9.90 26.61
CA THR A 58 35.63 11.30 26.67
C THR A 58 35.24 12.02 27.98
N PRO A 59 34.03 11.88 28.56
CA PRO A 59 33.70 12.57 29.81
C PRO A 59 34.54 12.10 31.00
N TYR A 60 34.91 10.81 31.02
CA TYR A 60 35.79 10.23 32.04
C TYR A 60 37.24 10.72 31.87
N LEU A 61 37.76 10.69 30.64
CA LEU A 61 39.12 11.12 30.31
C LEU A 61 39.33 12.62 30.55
N ARG A 62 38.27 13.42 30.36
CA ARG A 62 38.22 14.86 30.70
C ARG A 62 38.24 15.07 32.22
N GLN A 63 37.49 14.27 32.99
CA GLN A 63 37.51 14.30 34.46
C GLN A 63 38.91 13.95 35.03
N CYS A 64 39.62 13.01 34.39
CA CYS A 64 41.02 12.69 34.71
C CYS A 64 42.05 13.76 34.27
N LYS A 65 41.60 14.89 33.67
CA LYS A 65 42.47 15.96 33.14
C LYS A 65 43.56 15.42 32.20
N VAL A 66 43.15 14.55 31.27
CA VAL A 66 44.01 13.91 30.25
C VAL A 66 43.64 14.34 28.83
N ILE A 67 42.38 14.69 28.59
CA ILE A 67 41.93 15.43 27.41
C ILE A 67 41.24 16.71 27.86
N ASP A 68 41.24 17.75 27.03
CA ASP A 68 40.46 18.96 27.29
C ASP A 68 39.12 18.97 26.52
N GLU A 69 38.37 20.06 26.62
CA GLU A 69 37.09 20.22 25.91
C GLU A 69 37.28 20.32 24.39
N GLN A 70 38.43 20.80 23.92
CA GLN A 70 38.74 20.94 22.50
C GLN A 70 39.09 19.60 21.86
N ASP A 71 39.82 18.73 22.57
CA ASP A 71 40.05 17.32 22.21
C ASP A 71 38.74 16.53 22.17
N GLU A 72 37.84 16.72 23.15
CA GLU A 72 36.51 16.07 23.15
C GLU A 72 35.69 16.52 21.94
N ASP A 73 35.64 17.82 21.62
CA ASP A 73 34.96 18.32 20.42
C ASP A 73 35.61 17.85 19.11
N GLU A 74 36.94 17.74 19.05
CA GLU A 74 37.62 17.22 17.85
C GLU A 74 37.28 15.74 17.62
N VAL A 75 37.25 14.94 18.68
CA VAL A 75 36.89 13.51 18.59
C VAL A 75 35.38 13.32 18.33
N LEU A 76 34.51 14.11 18.96
CA LEU A 76 33.06 13.89 18.91
C LEU A 76 32.36 14.64 17.78
N ASN A 77 32.78 15.85 17.42
CA ASN A 77 32.03 16.74 16.53
C ASN A 77 32.76 17.08 15.21
N SER A 78 34.06 16.78 15.07
CA SER A 78 34.78 16.95 13.80
C SER A 78 34.18 16.15 12.65
N THR A 79 34.03 16.81 11.49
CA THR A 79 33.62 16.20 10.22
C THR A 79 34.69 15.32 9.58
N GLN A 80 35.95 15.42 10.03
CA GLN A 80 37.08 14.64 9.52
C GLN A 80 36.96 13.14 9.85
N TYR A 81 36.21 12.80 10.89
CA TYR A 81 36.07 11.43 11.40
C TYR A 81 34.61 10.94 11.35
N PRO A 82 34.00 10.75 10.16
CA PRO A 82 32.58 10.43 10.04
C PRO A 82 32.17 9.08 10.64
N LEU A 83 33.13 8.14 10.82
CA LEU A 83 32.89 6.82 11.38
C LEU A 83 33.35 6.73 12.84
N ARG A 84 32.59 6.02 13.69
CA ARG A 84 32.98 5.75 15.09
C ARG A 84 34.38 5.15 15.22
N ILE A 85 34.76 4.29 14.27
CA ILE A 85 36.07 3.65 14.21
C ILE A 85 37.19 4.69 14.03
N SER A 86 36.97 5.69 13.16
CA SER A 86 37.90 6.81 12.96
C SER A 86 37.99 7.70 14.21
N LYS A 87 36.86 8.00 14.84
CA LYS A 87 36.80 8.77 16.11
C LYS A 87 37.55 8.06 17.24
N ALA A 88 37.36 6.73 17.37
CA ALA A 88 38.09 5.92 18.33
C ALA A 88 39.58 5.80 17.97
N GLY A 89 39.93 5.79 16.68
CA GLY A 89 41.31 5.89 16.20
C GLY A 89 41.98 7.15 16.69
N ARG A 90 41.38 8.32 16.43
CA ARG A 90 41.89 9.63 16.85
C ARG A 90 41.99 9.79 18.37
N LEU A 91 41.01 9.28 19.11
CA LEU A 91 41.05 9.29 20.58
C LEU A 91 42.26 8.52 21.12
N LEU A 92 42.63 7.40 20.50
CA LEU A 92 43.85 6.67 20.88
C LEU A 92 45.12 7.46 20.54
N ASP A 93 45.18 8.16 19.40
CA ASP A 93 46.34 9.01 19.06
C ASP A 93 46.53 10.16 20.06
N ILE A 94 45.45 10.80 20.51
CA ILE A 94 45.47 11.84 21.53
C ILE A 94 45.95 11.26 22.88
N LEU A 95 45.40 10.13 23.31
CA LEU A 95 45.81 9.47 24.55
C LEU A 95 47.27 8.99 24.52
N HIS A 96 47.77 8.53 23.36
CA HIS A 96 49.17 8.16 23.18
C HIS A 96 50.10 9.39 23.28
N ALA A 97 49.67 10.56 22.78
CA ALA A 97 50.42 11.82 22.93
C ALA A 97 50.51 12.28 24.40
N GLN A 98 49.58 11.86 25.25
CA GLN A 98 49.57 12.12 26.70
C GLN A 98 50.39 11.07 27.52
N GLY A 99 51.10 10.17 26.83
CA GLY A 99 52.08 9.25 27.41
C GLY A 99 51.53 8.39 28.55
N GLN A 100 52.22 8.40 29.70
CA GLN A 100 51.88 7.59 30.88
C GLN A 100 50.53 7.96 31.51
N ARG A 101 50.19 9.26 31.64
CA ARG A 101 48.87 9.69 32.16
C ARG A 101 47.77 9.29 31.18
N GLY A 102 48.03 9.43 29.88
CA GLY A 102 47.17 8.97 28.79
C GLY A 102 46.87 7.47 28.87
N LEU A 103 47.90 6.65 29.03
CA LEU A 103 47.74 5.20 29.20
C LEU A 103 46.94 4.86 30.46
N GLN A 104 47.28 5.42 31.62
CA GLN A 104 46.58 5.12 32.87
C GLN A 104 45.08 5.45 32.74
N ALA A 105 44.74 6.63 32.24
CA ALA A 105 43.34 7.03 32.02
C ALA A 105 42.63 6.15 31.00
N PHE A 106 43.32 5.74 29.92
CA PHE A 106 42.78 4.78 28.97
C PHE A 106 42.47 3.44 29.65
N MET A 107 43.40 2.88 30.42
CA MET A 107 43.24 1.59 31.09
C MET A 107 42.17 1.62 32.18
N GLU A 108 42.07 2.68 33.00
CA GLU A 108 40.98 2.84 33.97
C GLU A 108 39.61 3.02 33.26
N SER A 109 39.56 3.75 32.13
CA SER A 109 38.34 3.88 31.32
C SER A 109 37.90 2.56 30.67
N LEU A 110 38.85 1.72 30.23
CA LEU A 110 38.58 0.36 29.76
C LEU A 110 38.07 -0.53 30.89
N GLU A 111 38.66 -0.44 32.08
CA GLU A 111 38.26 -1.22 33.26
C GLU A 111 36.81 -0.90 33.68
N PHE A 112 36.39 0.36 33.54
CA PHE A 112 35.04 0.83 33.85
C PHE A 112 34.01 0.51 32.75
N TYR A 113 34.28 0.86 31.49
CA TYR A 113 33.29 0.76 30.40
C TYR A 113 33.36 -0.54 29.56
N HIS A 114 34.51 -1.22 29.53
CA HIS A 114 34.78 -2.38 28.66
C HIS A 114 35.64 -3.46 29.36
N PRO A 115 35.20 -4.02 30.51
CA PRO A 115 36.00 -4.92 31.35
C PRO A 115 36.57 -6.15 30.63
N GLU A 116 35.84 -6.69 29.63
CA GLU A 116 36.33 -7.79 28.79
C GLU A 116 37.59 -7.42 27.99
N GLN A 117 37.68 -6.18 27.49
CA GLN A 117 38.82 -5.70 26.70
C GLN A 117 40.01 -5.38 27.60
N TYR A 118 39.77 -4.79 28.78
CA TYR A 118 40.80 -4.62 29.82
C TYR A 118 41.42 -5.96 30.22
N THR A 119 40.59 -7.00 30.42
CA THR A 119 41.05 -8.35 30.78
C THR A 119 41.89 -8.97 29.66
N GLN A 120 41.49 -8.78 28.39
CA GLN A 120 42.22 -9.27 27.21
C GLN A 120 43.59 -8.59 27.02
N LEU A 121 43.73 -7.31 27.35
CA LEU A 121 44.99 -6.55 27.25
C LEU A 121 45.96 -6.83 28.41
N THR A 122 45.44 -6.93 29.63
CA THR A 122 46.28 -6.97 30.86
C THR A 122 46.47 -8.36 31.45
N GLY A 123 45.58 -9.32 31.14
CA GLY A 123 45.47 -10.59 31.85
C GLY A 123 44.96 -10.46 33.30
N LYS A 124 44.55 -9.27 33.75
CA LYS A 124 44.09 -8.99 35.12
C LYS A 124 42.57 -8.87 35.17
N GLN A 125 42.00 -9.18 36.34
CA GLN A 125 40.58 -8.91 36.61
C GLN A 125 40.33 -7.41 36.75
N PRO A 126 39.20 -6.89 36.24
CA PRO A 126 38.84 -5.48 36.36
C PRO A 126 38.48 -5.14 37.81
N THR A 127 39.18 -4.17 38.39
CA THR A 127 39.00 -3.73 39.78
C THR A 127 38.19 -2.42 39.91
N GLN A 128 37.83 -1.79 38.79
CA GLN A 128 37.14 -0.50 38.67
C GLN A 128 37.80 0.63 39.47
N ARG A 129 39.15 0.67 39.47
CA ARG A 129 39.94 1.69 40.15
C ARG A 129 39.92 2.98 39.35
N CYS A 130 39.08 3.93 39.77
CA CYS A 130 39.08 5.30 39.26
C CYS A 130 40.14 6.14 40.00
N SER A 131 41.39 5.65 40.03
CA SER A 131 42.50 6.25 40.79
C SER A 131 42.71 7.71 40.38
N LEU A 132 42.74 7.98 39.07
CA LEU A 132 43.00 9.34 38.58
C LEU A 132 41.94 10.36 39.02
N ILE A 133 40.65 10.00 39.06
CA ILE A 133 39.61 10.92 39.56
C ILE A 133 39.74 11.12 41.07
N LEU A 134 40.12 10.08 41.82
CA LEU A 134 40.37 10.18 43.26
C LEU A 134 41.59 11.06 43.58
N ASP A 135 42.65 10.98 42.77
CA ASP A 135 43.86 11.78 42.93
C ASP A 135 43.67 13.25 42.47
N GLU A 136 42.88 13.47 41.42
CA GLU A 136 42.67 14.80 40.79
C GLU A 136 41.48 15.61 41.35
N GLU A 137 40.47 14.94 41.92
CA GLU A 137 39.22 15.56 42.43
C GLU A 137 38.70 14.99 43.77
N GLY A 138 39.32 13.92 44.29
CA GLY A 138 38.90 13.28 45.54
C GLY A 138 37.64 12.41 45.42
N PRO A 139 37.20 11.81 46.55
CA PRO A 139 36.03 10.94 46.59
C PRO A 139 34.71 11.68 46.30
N GLU A 140 34.66 12.99 46.54
CA GLU A 140 33.50 13.83 46.24
C GLU A 140 33.34 14.05 44.74
N GLY A 141 34.43 14.33 44.01
CA GLY A 141 34.44 14.43 42.55
C GLY A 141 34.01 13.12 41.88
N LEU A 142 34.59 11.99 42.29
CA LEU A 142 34.18 10.67 41.81
C LEU A 142 32.70 10.38 42.07
N THR A 143 32.19 10.73 43.27
CA THR A 143 30.77 10.53 43.61
C THR A 143 29.85 11.38 42.71
N GLN A 144 30.23 12.63 42.42
CA GLN A 144 29.49 13.50 41.51
C GLN A 144 29.52 12.97 40.06
N PHE A 145 30.68 12.54 39.56
CA PHE A 145 30.82 11.93 38.25
C PHE A 145 29.92 10.69 38.09
N LEU A 146 29.94 9.77 39.05
CA LEU A 146 29.10 8.56 39.04
C LEU A 146 27.60 8.88 39.10
N LEU A 147 27.19 9.89 39.89
CA LEU A 147 25.80 10.36 39.93
C LEU A 147 25.36 10.95 38.58
N LEU A 148 26.23 11.69 37.89
CA LEU A 148 25.97 12.25 36.56
C LEU A 148 25.85 11.15 35.49
N GLU A 149 26.78 10.18 35.46
CA GLU A 149 26.72 9.07 34.49
C GLU A 149 25.49 8.17 34.74
N VAL A 150 25.12 7.90 36.00
CA VAL A 150 23.86 7.20 36.33
C VAL A 150 22.62 7.99 35.89
N ARG A 151 22.62 9.33 36.03
CA ARG A 151 21.53 10.20 35.53
C ARG A 151 21.43 10.16 34.01
N LYS A 152 22.57 10.24 33.30
CA LYS A 152 22.70 10.14 31.84
C LYS A 152 22.23 8.78 31.31
N LEU A 153 22.62 7.67 31.95
CA LEU A 153 22.17 6.32 31.58
C LEU A 153 20.66 6.14 31.79
N ARG A 154 20.09 6.64 32.89
CA ARG A 154 18.63 6.65 33.13
C ARG A 154 17.89 7.45 32.06
N GLU A 155 18.45 8.57 31.61
CA GLU A 155 17.86 9.40 30.57
C GLU A 155 17.99 8.78 29.16
N GLN A 156 19.12 8.14 28.85
CA GLN A 156 19.27 7.35 27.63
C GLN A 156 18.26 6.20 27.56
N LEU A 157 18.00 5.51 28.69
CA LEU A 157 16.98 4.45 28.75
C LEU A 157 15.57 4.97 28.50
N ARG A 158 15.20 6.12 29.09
CA ARG A 158 13.90 6.79 28.83
C ARG A 158 13.74 7.15 27.36
N ASN A 159 14.76 7.78 26.77
CA ASN A 159 14.71 8.20 25.37
C ASN A 159 14.72 7.01 24.39
N SER A 160 15.39 5.92 24.75
CA SER A 160 15.29 4.63 24.03
C SER A 160 13.85 4.14 23.98
N HIS A 161 13.17 4.04 25.14
CA HIS A 161 11.77 3.59 25.20
C HIS A 161 10.78 4.56 24.53
N LEU A 162 11.04 5.87 24.54
CA LEU A 162 10.24 6.84 23.77
C LEU A 162 10.41 6.65 22.26
N CYS A 163 11.63 6.40 21.80
CA CYS A 163 11.92 6.08 20.41
C CYS A 163 11.28 4.75 19.98
N GLU A 164 11.44 3.70 20.79
CA GLU A 164 10.83 2.38 20.62
C GLU A 164 9.29 2.46 20.48
N ARG A 165 8.63 3.22 21.37
CA ARG A 165 7.17 3.45 21.29
C ARG A 165 6.77 4.20 20.01
N ARG A 166 7.51 5.25 19.64
CA ARG A 166 7.26 6.04 18.41
C ARG A 166 7.46 5.21 17.14
N LEU A 167 8.49 4.36 17.11
CA LEU A 167 8.72 3.40 16.02
C LEU A 167 7.62 2.35 15.97
N SER A 168 7.24 1.76 17.10
CA SER A 168 6.16 0.77 17.19
C SER A 168 4.82 1.32 16.70
N GLN A 169 4.49 2.58 17.02
CA GLN A 169 3.31 3.27 16.50
C GLN A 169 3.38 3.45 14.98
N ARG A 170 4.54 3.84 14.43
CA ARG A 170 4.74 3.97 12.97
C ARG A 170 4.64 2.63 12.25
N CYS A 171 5.14 1.54 12.83
CA CYS A 171 4.99 0.19 12.28
C CYS A 171 3.51 -0.20 12.19
N ARG A 172 2.73 -0.03 13.27
CA ARG A 172 1.28 -0.32 13.26
C ARG A 172 0.53 0.46 12.18
N MET A 173 0.78 1.78 12.06
CA MET A 173 0.16 2.59 11.01
C MET A 173 0.52 2.07 9.59
N ALA A 174 1.76 1.66 9.37
CA ALA A 174 2.20 1.10 8.09
C ALA A 174 1.61 -0.30 7.82
N GLU A 175 1.44 -1.13 8.85
CA GLU A 175 0.78 -2.43 8.79
C GLU A 175 -0.71 -2.30 8.47
N GLU A 176 -1.40 -1.31 9.05
CA GLU A 176 -2.79 -0.99 8.72
C GLU A 176 -2.93 -0.49 7.27
N GLU A 177 -2.08 0.46 6.83
CA GLU A 177 -2.10 0.95 5.44
C GLU A 177 -1.79 -0.15 4.44
N ARG A 178 -0.81 -1.01 4.73
CA ARG A 178 -0.57 -2.24 3.95
C ARG A 178 -1.82 -3.11 3.91
N SER A 179 -2.49 -3.32 5.05
CA SER A 179 -3.70 -4.14 5.15
C SER A 179 -4.91 -3.51 4.44
N ARG A 180 -4.97 -2.17 4.31
CA ARG A 180 -5.96 -1.43 3.50
C ARG A 180 -5.66 -1.60 2.01
N ALA A 181 -4.40 -1.49 1.61
CA ALA A 181 -3.95 -1.68 0.23
C ALA A 181 -4.11 -3.14 -0.26
N GLU A 182 -3.83 -4.14 0.59
CA GLU A 182 -3.99 -5.56 0.26
C GLU A 182 -5.46 -5.93 0.01
N ARG A 183 -6.42 -5.38 0.77
CA ARG A 183 -7.86 -5.56 0.54
C ARG A 183 -8.32 -4.94 -0.78
N LYS A 184 -7.96 -3.68 -1.04
CA LYS A 184 -8.20 -3.02 -2.33
C LYS A 184 -7.58 -3.79 -3.51
N ALA A 185 -6.42 -4.41 -3.31
CA ALA A 185 -5.78 -5.26 -4.31
C ALA A 185 -6.47 -6.63 -4.50
N GLN A 186 -7.26 -7.11 -3.54
CA GLN A 186 -8.11 -8.31 -3.66
C GLN A 186 -9.43 -7.96 -4.35
N GLU A 187 -10.07 -6.86 -3.96
CA GLU A 187 -11.26 -6.28 -4.61
C GLU A 187 -11.01 -6.09 -6.12
N LEU A 188 -9.96 -5.34 -6.49
CA LEU A 188 -9.56 -5.11 -7.88
C LEU A 188 -9.11 -6.37 -8.66
N ARG A 189 -8.89 -7.51 -7.99
CA ARG A 189 -8.69 -8.81 -8.66
C ARG A 189 -10.02 -9.49 -8.93
N HIS A 190 -10.98 -9.39 -8.01
CA HIS A 190 -12.33 -9.91 -8.20
C HIS A 190 -13.04 -9.17 -9.35
N ASP A 191 -12.97 -7.84 -9.37
CA ASP A 191 -13.57 -7.01 -10.43
C ASP A 191 -13.03 -7.35 -11.81
N LYS A 192 -11.72 -7.62 -11.93
CA LYS A 192 -11.10 -8.05 -13.18
C LYS A 192 -11.63 -9.39 -13.66
N LEU A 193 -11.79 -10.37 -12.77
CA LEU A 193 -12.35 -11.67 -13.12
C LEU A 193 -13.83 -11.57 -13.53
N LEU A 194 -14.60 -10.68 -12.91
CA LEU A 194 -15.98 -10.37 -13.31
C LEU A 194 -16.03 -9.72 -14.71
N LEU A 195 -15.18 -8.72 -14.96
CA LEU A 195 -15.09 -8.05 -16.26
C LEU A 195 -14.61 -8.99 -17.38
N GLU A 196 -13.64 -9.87 -17.10
CA GLU A 196 -13.18 -10.90 -18.04
C GLU A 196 -14.28 -11.90 -18.37
N ARG A 197 -15.10 -12.30 -17.39
CA ARG A 197 -16.27 -13.16 -17.62
C ARG A 197 -17.34 -12.47 -18.45
N LEU A 198 -17.78 -11.26 -18.05
CA LEU A 198 -18.78 -10.49 -18.80
C LEU A 198 -18.32 -10.24 -20.25
N ARG A 199 -17.02 -10.00 -20.45
CA ARG A 199 -16.42 -9.90 -21.78
C ARG A 199 -16.55 -11.20 -22.59
N GLN A 200 -16.28 -12.37 -21.99
CA GLN A 200 -16.46 -13.67 -22.66
C GLN A 200 -17.92 -13.93 -23.05
N ASP A 201 -18.87 -13.51 -22.21
CA ASP A 201 -20.32 -13.60 -22.46
C ASP A 201 -20.78 -12.63 -23.57
N CYS A 202 -20.22 -11.42 -23.63
CA CYS A 202 -20.43 -10.52 -24.78
C CYS A 202 -19.79 -11.07 -26.07
N GLU A 203 -18.59 -11.63 -26.00
CA GLU A 203 -17.90 -12.23 -27.14
C GLU A 203 -18.60 -13.51 -27.64
N SER A 204 -19.28 -14.28 -26.79
CA SER A 204 -20.10 -15.43 -27.20
C SER A 204 -21.40 -15.00 -27.87
N SER A 205 -22.15 -14.08 -27.25
CA SER A 205 -23.37 -13.48 -27.82
C SER A 205 -23.11 -12.83 -29.19
N SER A 206 -22.01 -12.10 -29.34
CA SER A 206 -21.58 -11.51 -30.62
C SER A 206 -21.31 -12.57 -31.71
N ARG A 207 -20.66 -13.68 -31.35
CA ARG A 207 -20.43 -14.83 -32.26
C ARG A 207 -21.74 -15.53 -32.67
N GLU A 208 -22.74 -15.57 -31.80
CA GLU A 208 -24.05 -16.14 -32.12
C GLU A 208 -24.89 -15.22 -33.00
N LEU A 209 -24.88 -13.91 -32.72
CA LEU A 209 -25.47 -12.89 -33.58
C LEU A 209 -24.84 -12.88 -34.99
N GLY A 210 -23.53 -13.13 -35.10
CA GLY A 210 -22.85 -13.38 -36.38
C GLY A 210 -23.49 -14.53 -37.16
N LYS A 211 -23.52 -15.73 -36.57
CA LYS A 211 -24.14 -16.93 -37.17
C LYS A 211 -25.60 -16.72 -37.57
N LEU A 212 -26.36 -15.91 -36.83
CA LEU A 212 -27.74 -15.56 -37.18
C LEU A 212 -27.82 -14.62 -38.39
N LYS A 213 -26.93 -13.62 -38.49
CA LYS A 213 -26.82 -12.76 -39.67
C LYS A 213 -26.41 -13.57 -40.90
N ASP A 214 -25.45 -14.49 -40.78
CA ASP A 214 -25.01 -15.35 -41.88
C ASP A 214 -26.17 -16.20 -42.43
N ARG A 215 -26.96 -16.81 -41.54
CA ARG A 215 -28.18 -17.57 -41.90
C ARG A 215 -29.25 -16.70 -42.56
N LEU A 216 -29.44 -15.46 -42.12
CA LEU A 216 -30.38 -14.52 -42.75
C LEU A 216 -29.90 -14.10 -44.15
N LEU A 217 -28.59 -13.90 -44.35
CA LEU A 217 -28.00 -13.63 -45.66
C LEU A 217 -28.13 -14.86 -46.59
N GLU A 218 -27.88 -16.07 -46.10
CA GLU A 218 -28.17 -17.31 -46.83
C GLU A 218 -29.63 -17.40 -47.27
N GLN A 219 -30.58 -17.08 -46.38
CA GLN A 219 -32.01 -17.07 -46.70
C GLN A 219 -32.37 -16.00 -47.74
N ALA A 220 -31.79 -14.81 -47.63
CA ALA A 220 -31.98 -13.75 -48.61
C ALA A 220 -31.46 -14.14 -50.02
N VAL A 221 -30.28 -14.77 -50.10
CA VAL A 221 -29.70 -15.28 -51.36
C VAL A 221 -30.55 -16.43 -51.95
N LYS A 222 -31.04 -17.34 -51.12
CA LYS A 222 -31.97 -18.40 -51.55
C LYS A 222 -33.28 -17.82 -52.09
N TYR A 223 -33.80 -16.77 -51.44
CA TYR A 223 -35.00 -16.06 -51.89
C TYR A 223 -34.78 -15.28 -53.20
N SER A 224 -33.66 -14.56 -53.36
CA SER A 224 -33.36 -13.87 -54.62
C SER A 224 -33.14 -14.84 -55.79
N SER A 225 -32.49 -15.98 -55.55
CA SER A 225 -32.35 -17.05 -56.56
C SER A 225 -33.70 -17.62 -56.97
N ALA A 226 -34.60 -17.87 -56.03
CA ALA A 226 -35.96 -18.33 -56.32
C ALA A 226 -36.78 -17.29 -57.11
N LEU A 227 -36.63 -16.00 -56.79
CA LEU A 227 -37.26 -14.90 -57.52
C LEU A 227 -36.72 -14.77 -58.96
N GLU A 228 -35.41 -14.94 -59.16
CA GLU A 228 -34.81 -15.02 -60.50
C GLU A 228 -35.32 -16.23 -61.29
N GLU A 229 -35.42 -17.41 -60.68
CA GLU A 229 -35.95 -18.61 -61.32
C GLU A 229 -37.42 -18.46 -61.69
N GLN A 230 -38.24 -17.85 -60.82
CA GLN A 230 -39.62 -17.46 -61.12
C GLN A 230 -39.69 -16.48 -62.30
N GLY A 231 -38.79 -15.49 -62.35
CA GLY A 231 -38.68 -14.56 -63.47
C GLY A 231 -38.35 -15.27 -64.79
N ARG A 232 -37.34 -16.16 -64.77
CA ARG A 232 -36.94 -17.00 -65.92
C ARG A 232 -38.08 -17.94 -66.35
N ALA A 233 -38.86 -18.48 -65.41
CA ALA A 233 -40.03 -19.31 -65.69
C ALA A 233 -41.15 -18.50 -66.36
N SER A 234 -41.50 -17.32 -65.84
CA SER A 234 -42.53 -16.46 -66.43
C SER A 234 -42.14 -15.92 -67.82
N ILE A 235 -40.85 -15.71 -68.09
CA ILE A 235 -40.36 -15.38 -69.44
C ILE A 235 -40.59 -16.56 -70.41
N ARG A 236 -40.28 -17.79 -69.99
CA ARG A 236 -40.53 -19.01 -70.79
C ARG A 236 -42.03 -19.24 -71.02
N GLU A 237 -42.85 -19.04 -69.99
CA GLU A 237 -44.31 -19.11 -70.08
C GLU A 237 -44.85 -18.15 -71.15
N LYS A 238 -44.42 -16.87 -71.14
CA LYS A 238 -44.83 -15.87 -72.12
C LYS A 238 -44.41 -16.22 -73.55
N GLU A 239 -43.21 -16.76 -73.74
CA GLU A 239 -42.75 -17.21 -75.07
C GLU A 239 -43.51 -18.47 -75.53
N LEU A 240 -43.83 -19.42 -74.64
CA LEU A 240 -44.67 -20.58 -74.97
C LEU A 240 -46.11 -20.16 -75.31
N LEU A 241 -46.68 -19.18 -74.60
CA LEU A 241 -47.98 -18.59 -74.94
C LEU A 241 -47.95 -17.93 -76.33
N ARG A 242 -46.90 -17.15 -76.63
CA ARG A 242 -46.69 -16.55 -77.97
C ARG A 242 -46.60 -17.62 -79.07
N GLN A 243 -45.89 -18.72 -78.83
CA GLN A 243 -45.80 -19.85 -79.76
C GLN A 243 -47.15 -20.57 -79.92
N VAL A 244 -47.92 -20.74 -78.85
CA VAL A 244 -49.28 -21.31 -78.90
C VAL A 244 -50.24 -20.40 -79.67
N GLU A 245 -50.12 -19.08 -79.55
CA GLU A 245 -50.88 -18.10 -80.35
C GLU A 245 -50.48 -18.15 -81.83
N GLU A 246 -49.20 -18.26 -82.14
CA GLU A 246 -48.69 -18.42 -83.51
C GLU A 246 -49.13 -19.76 -84.14
N LEU A 247 -49.18 -20.85 -83.36
CA LEU A 247 -49.72 -22.13 -83.82
C LEU A 247 -51.25 -22.08 -83.99
N LYS A 248 -51.97 -21.36 -83.12
CA LYS A 248 -53.42 -21.12 -83.27
C LYS A 248 -53.75 -20.33 -84.54
N THR A 249 -53.01 -19.25 -84.83
CA THR A 249 -53.26 -18.47 -86.07
C THR A 249 -52.98 -19.34 -87.30
N ARG A 250 -51.83 -20.02 -87.37
CA ARG A 250 -51.50 -21.00 -88.42
C ARG A 250 -52.56 -22.10 -88.57
N LEU A 251 -53.10 -22.63 -87.46
CA LEU A 251 -54.18 -23.62 -87.49
C LEU A 251 -55.46 -23.02 -88.07
N THR A 252 -55.91 -21.84 -87.61
CA THR A 252 -57.12 -21.21 -88.17
C THR A 252 -56.95 -20.82 -89.65
N GLU A 253 -55.73 -20.61 -90.13
CA GLU A 253 -55.46 -20.47 -91.56
C GLU A 253 -55.54 -21.79 -92.32
N ALA A 254 -55.05 -22.89 -91.72
CA ALA A 254 -55.17 -24.23 -92.29
C ALA A 254 -56.65 -24.67 -92.35
N ASP A 255 -57.41 -24.47 -91.28
CA ASP A 255 -58.86 -24.73 -91.22
C ASP A 255 -59.63 -23.94 -92.28
N LYS A 256 -59.27 -22.66 -92.52
CA LYS A 256 -59.84 -21.86 -93.62
C LYS A 256 -59.52 -22.49 -94.99
N LYS A 257 -58.25 -22.84 -95.23
CA LYS A 257 -57.80 -23.50 -96.47
C LYS A 257 -58.47 -24.87 -96.69
N GLN A 258 -58.78 -25.62 -95.63
CA GLN A 258 -59.45 -26.92 -95.68
C GLN A 258 -60.99 -26.79 -95.79
N SER A 259 -61.57 -25.73 -95.22
CA SER A 259 -62.97 -25.34 -95.38
C SER A 259 -63.32 -25.03 -96.84
N ASP A 260 -62.36 -24.62 -97.67
CA ASP A 260 -62.59 -24.36 -99.09
C ASP A 260 -62.58 -25.63 -99.99
N THR A 261 -62.27 -26.81 -99.44
CA THR A 261 -62.40 -28.10 -100.16
C THR A 261 -63.59 -28.96 -99.72
N THR A 262 -64.22 -28.71 -98.56
CA THR A 262 -65.35 -29.54 -98.06
C THR A 262 -66.46 -28.69 -97.44
N LYS A 263 -67.54 -28.43 -98.20
CA LYS A 263 -68.77 -27.77 -97.71
C LYS A 263 -70.03 -28.45 -98.25
N ILE A 264 -70.81 -29.11 -97.38
CA ILE A 264 -72.24 -29.51 -97.49
C ILE A 264 -72.62 -30.02 -96.08
N TYR A 265 -73.27 -29.20 -95.24
CA TYR A 265 -74.72 -29.23 -94.88
C TYR A 265 -75.13 -30.41 -93.97
N LYS A 266 -76.03 -30.29 -92.96
CA LYS A 266 -76.92 -29.22 -92.40
C LYS A 266 -77.21 -29.56 -90.91
N SER A 267 -77.56 -28.64 -89.99
CA SER A 267 -78.93 -28.20 -89.61
C SER A 267 -79.96 -29.35 -89.48
N ASN A 268 -80.87 -29.46 -88.49
CA ASN A 268 -81.38 -28.58 -87.41
C ASN A 268 -82.14 -29.50 -86.36
N SER A 269 -82.96 -29.14 -85.34
CA SER A 269 -83.48 -27.89 -84.72
C SER A 269 -84.23 -28.22 -83.37
N LEU A 270 -84.04 -27.44 -82.28
CA LEU A 270 -84.94 -27.28 -81.09
C LEU A 270 -85.16 -28.55 -80.21
N ARG A 271 -85.46 -28.55 -78.88
CA ARG A 271 -85.64 -27.58 -77.76
C ARG A 271 -85.53 -28.39 -76.42
N SER A 272 -85.64 -27.93 -75.16
CA SER A 272 -85.88 -26.62 -74.50
C SER A 272 -85.55 -26.66 -72.97
N LYS A 273 -85.12 -25.52 -72.38
CA LYS A 273 -85.64 -24.86 -71.13
C LYS A 273 -85.77 -25.69 -69.82
N ALA A 274 -85.25 -25.32 -68.63
CA ALA A 274 -84.42 -24.21 -68.10
C ALA A 274 -83.62 -24.73 -66.85
N VAL A 275 -82.76 -24.00 -66.11
CA VAL A 275 -82.96 -22.78 -65.28
C VAL A 275 -81.60 -22.13 -64.92
N ASN A 276 -81.64 -20.81 -64.68
CA ASN A 276 -80.71 -19.87 -64.02
C ASN A 276 -79.63 -20.46 -63.07
N GLY A 277 -78.45 -19.84 -62.89
CA GLY A 277 -77.92 -18.63 -63.54
C GLY A 277 -76.65 -18.05 -62.88
N SER A 278 -75.97 -17.15 -63.61
CA SER A 278 -74.84 -16.24 -63.27
C SER A 278 -73.60 -16.72 -62.50
N SER A 279 -72.45 -16.49 -63.13
CA SER A 279 -71.14 -16.16 -62.51
C SER A 279 -70.94 -14.62 -62.61
N PRO A 280 -69.77 -13.97 -62.39
CA PRO A 280 -68.48 -14.37 -61.77
C PRO A 280 -67.98 -13.31 -60.73
N ALA A 281 -66.65 -13.17 -60.60
CA ALA A 281 -65.88 -12.14 -59.85
C ALA A 281 -65.82 -12.31 -58.31
N VAL A 282 -64.70 -12.27 -57.57
CA VAL A 282 -63.33 -11.69 -57.64
C VAL A 282 -63.14 -10.55 -56.61
N MET A 283 -62.36 -10.89 -55.56
CA MET A 283 -61.45 -10.05 -54.76
C MET A 283 -61.98 -8.99 -53.76
N GLU A 284 -61.22 -8.87 -52.66
CA GLU A 284 -61.07 -7.74 -51.72
C GLU A 284 -62.08 -7.57 -50.55
N ASN A 285 -61.62 -6.81 -49.52
CA ASN A 285 -62.12 -6.70 -48.13
C ASN A 285 -61.85 -7.99 -47.31
N LEU A 286 -60.84 -8.08 -46.43
CA LEU A 286 -60.10 -7.07 -45.65
C LEU A 286 -61.02 -6.34 -44.62
N LEU A 287 -60.62 -6.41 -43.34
CA LEU A 287 -61.27 -5.79 -42.16
C LEU A 287 -62.72 -6.21 -41.86
N GLN A 288 -62.90 -7.27 -41.05
CA GLN A 288 -63.64 -7.23 -39.76
C GLN A 288 -63.92 -8.65 -39.21
N ARG A 289 -63.22 -9.02 -38.13
CA ARG A 289 -63.83 -9.44 -36.84
C ARG A 289 -62.75 -9.73 -35.79
N ALA A 290 -62.40 -8.72 -34.99
CA ALA A 290 -61.89 -8.96 -33.65
C ALA A 290 -63.07 -9.33 -32.71
N GLU A 291 -62.77 -9.90 -31.54
CA GLU A 291 -63.72 -10.47 -30.56
C GLU A 291 -64.68 -11.56 -31.12
N VAL A 292 -64.73 -12.76 -30.55
CA VAL A 292 -64.98 -13.06 -29.12
C VAL A 292 -64.11 -14.21 -28.61
N GLN A 293 -63.78 -14.18 -27.31
CA GLN A 293 -62.98 -15.18 -26.60
C GLN A 293 -63.81 -16.39 -26.11
N LYS A 294 -63.23 -17.61 -26.17
CA LYS A 294 -63.02 -18.56 -25.03
C LYS A 294 -62.95 -20.03 -25.49
N ALA A 295 -62.04 -20.78 -24.83
CA ALA A 295 -61.87 -22.25 -24.87
C ALA A 295 -61.54 -22.87 -26.25
N GLU A 296 -60.74 -23.92 -26.38
CA GLU A 296 -60.00 -24.73 -25.38
C GLU A 296 -58.69 -25.22 -26.03
N SER A 297 -57.57 -25.24 -25.30
CA SER A 297 -56.25 -25.59 -25.85
C SER A 297 -55.72 -26.93 -25.31
N PRO A 298 -55.36 -27.92 -26.16
CA PRO A 298 -54.69 -29.14 -25.72
C PRO A 298 -53.23 -28.87 -25.31
N LYS A 299 -52.71 -29.67 -24.38
CA LYS A 299 -51.41 -29.46 -23.72
C LYS A 299 -50.24 -30.02 -24.54
N THR A 300 -49.25 -29.19 -24.85
CA THR A 300 -47.84 -29.61 -25.08
C THR A 300 -46.88 -28.47 -24.68
N PRO A 301 -45.63 -28.74 -24.23
CA PRO A 301 -44.81 -27.73 -23.58
C PRO A 301 -43.61 -27.23 -24.43
N THR A 302 -43.57 -25.94 -24.71
CA THR A 302 -42.36 -25.21 -25.15
C THR A 302 -42.38 -23.78 -24.61
N ASN A 303 -41.21 -23.27 -24.20
CA ASN A 303 -41.11 -21.99 -23.49
C ASN A 303 -41.33 -20.79 -24.44
N SER A 304 -42.41 -20.04 -24.23
CA SER A 304 -42.61 -18.70 -24.80
C SER A 304 -42.67 -17.69 -23.65
N SER A 305 -41.71 -16.75 -23.61
CA SER A 305 -41.77 -15.63 -22.67
C SER A 305 -42.79 -14.60 -23.18
N ASP A 306 -43.75 -14.21 -22.35
CA ASP A 306 -44.67 -13.13 -22.69
C ASP A 306 -43.90 -11.80 -22.87
N PRO A 307 -44.21 -10.99 -23.91
CA PRO A 307 -43.59 -9.68 -24.08
C PRO A 307 -43.88 -8.74 -22.89
N SER A 308 -45.00 -8.98 -22.19
CA SER A 308 -45.34 -8.31 -20.92
C SER A 308 -44.26 -8.53 -19.85
N THR A 309 -43.79 -9.76 -19.67
CA THR A 309 -42.78 -10.13 -18.66
C THR A 309 -41.45 -9.41 -18.88
N GLY A 310 -41.04 -9.23 -20.14
CA GLY A 310 -39.83 -8.47 -20.48
C GLY A 310 -39.94 -6.98 -20.15
N VAL A 311 -41.11 -6.37 -20.37
CA VAL A 311 -41.36 -4.96 -20.02
C VAL A 311 -41.42 -4.77 -18.49
N ILE A 312 -42.02 -5.71 -17.76
CA ILE A 312 -42.06 -5.69 -16.29
C ILE A 312 -40.64 -5.81 -15.72
N ALA A 313 -39.85 -6.80 -16.16
CA ALA A 313 -38.48 -6.98 -15.69
C ALA A 313 -37.58 -5.77 -15.97
N LEU A 314 -37.74 -5.11 -17.14
CA LEU A 314 -37.02 -3.87 -17.44
C LEU A 314 -37.45 -2.71 -16.54
N MET A 315 -38.74 -2.61 -16.20
CA MET A 315 -39.26 -1.61 -15.27
C MET A 315 -38.71 -1.83 -13.85
N ASP A 316 -38.62 -3.08 -13.40
CA ASP A 316 -38.07 -3.44 -12.09
C ASP A 316 -36.57 -3.13 -12.00
N ILE A 317 -35.79 -3.41 -13.06
CA ILE A 317 -34.37 -3.03 -13.17
C ILE A 317 -34.23 -1.51 -13.09
N LEU A 318 -34.99 -0.73 -13.86
CA LEU A 318 -34.92 0.74 -13.80
C LEU A 318 -35.35 1.31 -12.43
N GLN A 319 -36.20 0.59 -11.68
CA GLN A 319 -36.54 0.94 -10.29
C GLN A 319 -35.48 0.48 -9.27
N GLN A 320 -34.68 -0.54 -9.58
CA GLN A 320 -33.50 -0.97 -8.84
C GLN A 320 -32.37 0.06 -9.03
N ASP A 321 -31.96 0.32 -10.27
CA ASP A 321 -30.93 1.30 -10.65
C ASP A 321 -31.19 2.68 -10.01
N ARG A 322 -32.46 3.13 -10.00
CA ARG A 322 -32.85 4.41 -9.40
C ARG A 322 -32.71 4.43 -7.87
N ARG A 323 -32.89 3.28 -7.19
CA ARG A 323 -32.67 3.15 -5.73
C ARG A 323 -31.18 3.09 -5.41
N GLU A 324 -30.44 2.22 -6.09
CA GLU A 324 -28.99 2.08 -5.89
C GLU A 324 -28.26 3.40 -6.16
N ALA A 325 -28.62 4.12 -7.23
CA ALA A 325 -28.07 5.45 -7.49
C ALA A 325 -28.55 6.52 -6.48
N ALA A 326 -29.65 6.34 -5.76
CA ALA A 326 -30.06 7.23 -4.67
C ALA A 326 -29.29 6.92 -3.38
N GLU A 327 -29.10 5.65 -3.07
CA GLU A 327 -28.31 5.14 -1.94
C GLU A 327 -26.84 5.58 -2.07
N GLN A 328 -26.20 5.37 -3.24
CA GLN A 328 -24.85 5.87 -3.54
C GLN A 328 -24.71 7.40 -3.38
N ARG A 329 -25.76 8.17 -3.73
CA ARG A 329 -25.76 9.63 -3.52
C ARG A 329 -25.86 9.99 -2.04
N GLN A 330 -26.62 9.23 -1.24
CA GLN A 330 -26.66 9.42 0.21
C GLN A 330 -25.32 9.05 0.86
N GLU A 331 -24.70 7.94 0.47
CA GLU A 331 -23.38 7.53 0.95
C GLU A 331 -22.31 8.60 0.66
N LEU A 332 -22.33 9.19 -0.54
CA LEU A 332 -21.44 10.30 -0.90
C LEU A 332 -21.71 11.55 -0.06
N CYS A 333 -22.98 11.90 0.21
CA CYS A 333 -23.32 12.99 1.13
C CYS A 333 -22.82 12.72 2.56
N ASP A 334 -22.98 11.49 3.07
CA ASP A 334 -22.53 11.08 4.40
C ASP A 334 -21.00 11.08 4.51
N ILE A 335 -20.28 10.73 3.44
CA ILE A 335 -18.82 10.83 3.35
C ILE A 335 -18.39 12.30 3.33
N ILE A 336 -19.04 13.15 2.53
CA ILE A 336 -18.76 14.60 2.48
C ILE A 336 -18.99 15.24 3.86
N ALA A 337 -20.08 14.90 4.56
CA ALA A 337 -20.36 15.41 5.90
C ALA A 337 -19.30 14.99 6.93
N LYS A 338 -18.82 13.73 6.87
CA LYS A 338 -17.70 13.24 7.72
C LYS A 338 -16.41 14.00 7.42
N LEU A 339 -16.03 14.14 6.15
CA LEU A 339 -14.84 14.87 5.75
C LEU A 339 -14.89 16.36 6.11
N GLN A 340 -16.08 16.98 6.10
CA GLN A 340 -16.28 18.35 6.58
C GLN A 340 -16.09 18.48 8.10
N GLY A 341 -16.59 17.51 8.89
CA GLY A 341 -16.33 17.48 10.35
C GLY A 341 -14.87 17.17 10.69
N GLU A 342 -14.23 16.26 9.97
CA GLU A 342 -12.80 15.98 10.09
C GLU A 342 -11.97 17.23 9.78
N LEU A 343 -12.29 17.94 8.68
CA LEU A 343 -11.65 19.22 8.34
C LEU A 343 -11.83 20.25 9.46
N GLN A 344 -13.05 20.49 9.94
CA GLN A 344 -13.33 21.45 11.02
C GLN A 344 -12.52 21.13 12.30
N SER A 345 -12.46 19.86 12.72
CA SER A 345 -11.64 19.47 13.88
C SER A 345 -10.13 19.62 13.65
N ALA A 346 -9.65 19.43 12.41
CA ALA A 346 -8.26 19.69 12.06
C ALA A 346 -7.93 21.20 12.07
N GLU A 347 -8.89 22.07 11.68
CA GLU A 347 -8.76 23.52 11.77
C GLU A 347 -8.77 24.00 13.23
N GLU A 348 -9.71 23.52 14.06
CA GLU A 348 -9.70 23.78 15.52
C GLU A 348 -8.37 23.34 16.19
N HIS A 349 -7.79 22.22 15.75
CA HIS A 349 -6.48 21.76 16.23
C HIS A 349 -5.32 22.63 15.74
N ARG A 350 -5.34 23.12 14.49
CA ARG A 350 -4.36 24.07 13.94
C ARG A 350 -4.38 25.37 14.75
N ASP A 351 -5.54 26.00 14.88
CA ASP A 351 -5.71 27.31 15.51
C ASP A 351 -5.34 27.26 17.01
N LYS A 352 -5.63 26.12 17.65
CA LYS A 352 -5.19 25.84 19.02
C LYS A 352 -3.67 25.69 19.15
N LEU A 353 -2.99 25.08 18.17
CA LEU A 353 -1.53 25.00 18.16
C LEU A 353 -0.89 26.36 17.86
N GLU A 354 -1.49 27.14 16.96
CA GLU A 354 -1.04 28.50 16.61
C GLU A 354 -1.06 29.42 17.85
N SER A 355 -2.18 29.45 18.59
CA SER A 355 -2.25 30.21 19.86
C SER A 355 -1.28 29.71 20.95
N GLN A 356 -0.87 28.44 20.92
CA GLN A 356 0.19 27.92 21.80
C GLN A 356 1.59 28.36 21.35
N CYS A 357 1.84 28.40 20.03
CA CYS A 357 3.08 28.96 19.47
C CYS A 357 3.22 30.44 19.81
N GLU A 358 2.17 31.25 19.63
CA GLU A 358 2.16 32.66 20.03
C GLU A 358 2.47 32.84 21.53
N GLN A 359 1.80 32.09 22.41
CA GLN A 359 2.04 32.14 23.85
C GLN A 359 3.47 31.73 24.25
N LEU A 360 4.07 30.77 23.54
CA LEU A 360 5.46 30.38 23.78
C LEU A 360 6.43 31.44 23.25
N GLN A 361 6.16 32.04 22.09
CA GLN A 361 6.97 33.08 21.48
C GLN A 361 6.95 34.38 22.33
N LEU A 362 5.80 34.74 22.89
CA LEU A 362 5.68 35.81 23.88
C LEU A 362 6.49 35.51 25.14
N LYS A 363 6.41 34.28 25.71
CA LYS A 363 7.20 33.88 26.88
C LYS A 363 8.71 33.89 26.62
N VAL A 364 9.16 33.50 25.42
CA VAL A 364 10.56 33.62 25.03
C VAL A 364 10.97 35.09 24.95
N SER A 365 10.12 35.96 24.38
CA SER A 365 10.42 37.39 24.28
C SER A 365 10.43 38.10 25.65
N THR A 366 9.57 37.71 26.60
CA THR A 366 9.65 38.24 27.98
C THR A 366 10.91 37.75 28.68
N LEU A 367 11.22 36.45 28.64
CA LEU A 367 12.44 35.91 29.27
C LEU A 367 13.73 36.50 28.65
N GLN A 368 13.72 36.84 27.36
CA GLN A 368 14.80 37.58 26.71
C GLN A 368 14.92 38.99 27.28
N LEU A 369 13.81 39.73 27.42
CA LEU A 369 13.81 41.07 28.03
C LEU A 369 14.25 41.04 29.51
N ASP A 370 13.77 40.06 30.27
CA ASP A 370 14.13 39.86 31.68
C ASP A 370 15.64 39.64 31.81
N TRP A 371 16.22 38.71 31.04
CA TRP A 371 17.66 38.47 30.95
C TRP A 371 18.43 39.73 30.51
N ASP A 372 17.93 40.45 29.50
CA ASP A 372 18.50 41.72 29.04
C ASP A 372 18.50 42.79 30.14
N THR A 373 17.58 42.74 31.11
CA THR A 373 17.57 43.64 32.26
C THR A 373 18.49 43.19 33.39
N GLU A 374 18.59 41.88 33.69
CA GLU A 374 19.55 41.35 34.68
C GLU A 374 21.00 41.59 34.26
N GLN A 375 21.30 41.47 32.96
CA GLN A 375 22.60 41.87 32.40
C GLN A 375 22.85 43.37 32.64
N LYS A 376 21.87 44.25 32.33
CA LYS A 376 22.05 45.70 32.49
C LYS A 376 22.16 46.13 33.95
N SER A 377 21.46 45.49 34.89
CA SER A 377 21.58 45.81 36.33
C SER A 377 22.91 45.35 36.92
N SER A 378 23.38 44.15 36.54
CA SER A 378 24.70 43.65 36.99
C SER A 378 25.87 44.48 36.45
N PHE A 379 25.71 45.16 35.30
CA PHE A 379 26.66 46.17 34.82
C PHE A 379 26.53 47.57 35.46
N THR A 380 25.51 47.84 36.30
CA THR A 380 25.37 49.12 37.04
C THR A 380 25.70 49.04 38.53
N ASP A 381 25.76 47.83 39.09
CA ASP A 381 26.14 47.57 40.49
C ASP A 381 27.63 47.18 40.65
N SER A 382 28.49 47.63 39.73
CA SER A 382 29.96 47.43 39.72
C SER A 382 30.71 48.69 39.31
#